data_AF-A0A7C3D0Z2-F1
#
_entry.id   AF-A0A7C3D0Z2-F1
#
_cell.length_a   1.000
_cell.length_b   1.000
_cell.length_c   1.000
_cell.angle_alpha   90.00
_cell.angle_beta   90.00
_cell.angle_gamma   90.00
#
_symmetry.space_group_name_H-M   'P 1'
#
loop_
_entity.id
_entity.type
_entity.pdbx_description
1 polymer ?
#
loop_
_entity_poly.entity_id
_entity_poly.type
_entity_poly.pdbx_seq_one_letter_code
_entity_poly.pdbx_strand_id
1 'polypeptide(L)'
;PTQVGNLQLADFINPSGLQAIGENLYLETAASGAPQVGNPGLNGLGSLMQGSLESSNVNVVQELVGMIEAQRAYEMNSKAISTVDSMLQYASQNL
;
A
#
# COMPACT_ATOMS: atom_id res chain seq x y z
N PRO A 1 -33.58 -21.80 -15.05
CA PRO A 1 -32.36 -21.57 -14.24
C PRO A 1 -32.78 -21.18 -12.82
N THR A 2 -32.49 -22.02 -11.83
CA THR A 2 -32.77 -21.73 -10.41
C THR A 2 -31.63 -20.91 -9.83
N GLN A 3 -31.93 -19.77 -9.21
CA GLN A 3 -30.93 -18.95 -8.52
C GLN A 3 -30.45 -19.68 -7.27
N VAL A 4 -29.15 -20.01 -7.21
CA VAL A 4 -28.56 -20.82 -6.14
C VAL A 4 -28.07 -19.95 -4.97
N GLY A 5 -27.93 -18.65 -5.19
CA GLY A 5 -27.51 -17.66 -4.20
C GLY A 5 -27.07 -16.36 -4.87
N ASN A 6 -26.87 -15.32 -4.07
CA ASN A 6 -26.29 -14.05 -4.51
C ASN A 6 -25.04 -13.77 -3.68
N LEU A 7 -23.99 -13.28 -4.35
CA LEU A 7 -22.81 -12.77 -3.68
C LEU A 7 -23.16 -11.40 -3.07
N GLN A 8 -22.81 -11.23 -1.80
CA GLN A 8 -22.91 -9.95 -1.11
C GLN A 8 -21.55 -9.28 -1.11
N LEU A 9 -21.55 -7.95 -1.18
CA LEU A 9 -20.36 -7.13 -1.03
C LEU A 9 -20.39 -6.47 0.34
N ALA A 10 -19.21 -6.24 0.91
CA ALA A 10 -19.04 -5.50 2.15
C ALA A 10 -18.22 -4.23 1.85
N ASP A 11 -18.75 -3.08 2.24
CA ASP A 11 -18.04 -1.81 2.18
C ASP A 11 -17.64 -1.36 3.59
N PHE A 12 -16.57 -0.58 3.68
CA PHE A 12 -16.05 -0.06 4.94
C PHE A 12 -15.90 1.45 4.85
N ILE A 13 -16.28 2.16 5.91
CA ILE A 13 -16.19 3.62 5.98
C ILE A 13 -14.73 4.08 5.76
N ASN A 14 -13.77 3.31 6.27
CA ASN A 14 -12.34 3.59 6.10
C ASN A 14 -11.57 2.33 5.64
N PRO A 15 -11.36 2.17 4.32
CA PRO A 15 -10.58 1.07 3.78
C PRO A 15 -9.12 1.04 4.25
N SER A 16 -8.51 2.21 4.50
CA SER A 16 -7.12 2.30 5.00
C SER A 16 -6.96 1.84 6.45
N GLY A 17 -8.07 1.70 7.19
CA GLY A 17 -8.07 1.15 8.55
C GLY A 17 -8.11 -0.38 8.58
N LEU A 18 -8.26 -1.05 7.43
CA LEU A 18 -8.30 -2.51 7.36
C LEU A 18 -6.92 -3.11 7.64
N GLN A 19 -6.89 -4.22 8.37
CA GLN A 19 -5.66 -4.95 8.62
C GLN A 19 -5.46 -5.99 7.53
N ALA A 20 -4.39 -5.85 6.74
CA ALA A 20 -4.01 -6.88 5.76
C ALA A 20 -3.48 -8.13 6.48
N ILE A 21 -4.10 -9.28 6.21
CA ILE A 21 -3.66 -10.60 6.74
C ILE A 21 -2.86 -11.42 5.73
N GLY A 22 -2.65 -10.88 4.52
CA GLY A 22 -1.95 -11.55 3.42
C GLY A 22 -2.92 -12.11 2.37
N GLU A 23 -2.39 -12.58 1.23
CA GLU A 23 -3.19 -13.17 0.14
C GLU A 23 -4.33 -12.28 -0.41
N ASN A 24 -4.18 -10.95 -0.32
CA ASN A 24 -5.22 -9.95 -0.62
C ASN A 24 -6.46 -10.03 0.30
N LEU A 25 -6.35 -10.71 1.44
CA LEU A 25 -7.38 -10.77 2.47
C LEU A 25 -7.15 -9.66 3.51
N TYR A 26 -8.27 -9.10 3.97
CA TYR A 26 -8.31 -8.01 4.94
C TYR A 26 -9.22 -8.39 6.11
N LEU A 27 -8.83 -7.98 7.31
CA LEU A 27 -9.65 -8.03 8.52
C LEU A 27 -10.14 -6.65 8.90
N GLU A 28 -11.38 -6.61 9.37
CA GLU A 28 -11.98 -5.43 9.98
C GLU A 28 -11.27 -5.07 11.28
N THR A 29 -11.09 -3.78 11.52
CA THR A 29 -10.53 -3.25 12.76
C THR A 29 -11.44 -2.16 13.32
N ALA A 30 -11.18 -1.74 14.56
CA ALA A 30 -11.86 -0.58 15.13
C ALA A 30 -11.65 0.70 14.30
N ALA A 31 -10.56 0.78 13.53
CA ALA A 31 -10.24 1.93 12.69
C ALA A 31 -10.92 1.90 11.30
N SER A 32 -11.32 0.73 10.80
CA SER A 32 -12.09 0.59 9.54
C SER A 32 -13.59 0.87 9.73
N GLY A 33 -14.08 0.68 10.95
CA GLY A 33 -15.52 0.67 11.25
C GLY A 33 -16.16 -0.69 10.93
N ALA A 34 -17.46 -0.79 11.21
CA ALA A 34 -18.24 -2.02 10.96
C ALA A 34 -18.49 -2.22 9.45
N PRO A 35 -18.49 -3.47 8.96
CA PRO A 35 -18.77 -3.77 7.56
C PRO A 35 -20.22 -3.45 7.19
N GLN A 36 -20.40 -2.72 6.09
CA GLN A 36 -21.71 -2.49 5.47
C GLN A 36 -21.94 -3.53 4.38
N VAL A 37 -22.62 -4.61 4.74
CA VAL A 37 -22.92 -5.70 3.81
C VAL A 37 -24.19 -5.41 3.01
N GLY A 38 -24.13 -5.61 1.70
CA GLY A 38 -25.26 -5.37 0.81
C GLY A 38 -25.17 -6.13 -0.52
N ASN A 39 -26.22 -6.01 -1.31
CA ASN A 39 -26.24 -6.53 -2.66
C ASN A 39 -25.43 -5.61 -3.61
N PRO A 40 -24.67 -6.18 -4.57
CA PRO A 40 -23.96 -5.39 -5.57
C PRO A 40 -24.89 -4.44 -6.34
N GLY A 41 -24.46 -3.20 -6.55
CA GLY A 41 -25.23 -2.16 -7.27
C GLY A 41 -26.37 -1.50 -6.47
N LEU A 42 -26.59 -1.88 -5.21
CA LEU A 42 -27.56 -1.28 -4.29
C LEU A 42 -26.82 -0.49 -3.19
N ASN A 43 -27.46 0.52 -2.59
CA ASN A 43 -26.92 1.34 -1.49
C ASN A 43 -25.53 1.96 -1.76
N GLY A 44 -25.20 2.26 -3.02
CA GLY A 44 -23.91 2.86 -3.40
C GLY A 44 -22.75 1.86 -3.53
N LEU A 45 -23.00 0.57 -3.31
CA LEU A 45 -22.00 -0.47 -3.57
C LEU A 45 -21.77 -0.65 -5.07
N GLY A 46 -20.52 -0.96 -5.43
CA GLY A 46 -20.12 -1.24 -6.81
C GLY A 46 -20.93 -2.38 -7.46
N SER A 47 -21.00 -2.39 -8.79
CA SER A 47 -21.60 -3.48 -9.55
C SER A 47 -20.57 -4.60 -9.77
N LEU A 48 -21.04 -5.84 -9.75
CA LEU A 48 -20.21 -6.98 -10.15
C LEU A 48 -20.24 -7.12 -11.67
N MET A 49 -19.07 -7.09 -12.31
CA MET A 49 -18.91 -7.36 -13.73
C MET A 49 -18.35 -8.76 -13.95
N GLN A 50 -19.18 -9.67 -14.48
CA GLN A 50 -18.76 -11.05 -14.73
C GLN A 50 -17.74 -11.11 -15.89
N GLY A 51 -16.68 -11.91 -15.71
CA GLY A 51 -15.64 -12.10 -16.73
C GLY A 51 -14.56 -11.02 -16.76
N SER A 52 -14.57 -10.07 -15.82
CA SER A 52 -13.53 -9.07 -15.63
C SER A 52 -12.70 -9.40 -14.38
N LEU A 53 -11.39 -9.14 -14.45
CA LEU A 53 -10.47 -9.28 -13.33
C LEU A 53 -9.94 -7.88 -12.98
N GLU A 54 -9.91 -7.55 -11.69
CA GLU A 54 -9.36 -6.29 -11.22
C GLU A 54 -7.84 -6.29 -11.39
N SER A 55 -7.32 -5.33 -12.17
CA SER A 55 -5.88 -5.17 -12.37
C SER A 55 -5.27 -4.42 -11.19
N SER A 56 -4.02 -4.69 -10.88
CA SER A 56 -3.26 -3.90 -9.90
C SER A 56 -3.29 -2.42 -10.27
N ASN A 57 -3.56 -1.58 -9.28
CA ASN A 57 -3.50 -0.11 -9.41
C ASN A 57 -2.07 0.44 -9.39
N VAL A 58 -1.06 -0.42 -9.19
CA VAL A 58 0.35 -0.05 -9.08
C VAL A 58 1.01 0.03 -10.45
N ASN A 59 1.65 1.17 -10.75
CA ASN A 59 2.47 1.33 -11.94
C ASN A 59 3.93 0.99 -11.62
N VAL A 60 4.39 -0.15 -12.15
CA VAL A 60 5.76 -0.67 -11.92
C VAL A 60 6.84 0.35 -12.29
N VAL A 61 6.65 1.17 -13.33
CA VAL A 61 7.65 2.17 -13.75
C VAL A 61 7.80 3.26 -12.70
N GLN A 62 6.68 3.73 -12.14
CA GLN A 62 6.68 4.78 -11.13
C GLN A 62 7.29 4.28 -9.81
N GLU A 63 6.96 3.06 -9.40
CA GLU A 63 7.55 2.43 -8.22
C GLU A 63 9.07 2.23 -8.36
N LEU A 64 9.55 1.85 -9.54
CA LEU A 64 10.98 1.72 -9.80
C LEU A 64 11.72 3.07 -9.72
N VAL A 65 11.12 4.15 -10.22
CA VAL A 65 11.69 5.50 -10.08
C VAL A 65 11.75 5.91 -8.60
N GLY A 66 10.67 5.70 -7.85
CA GLY A 66 10.66 5.97 -6.40
C GLY A 66 11.72 5.16 -5.64
N MET A 67 11.94 3.91 -6.02
CA MET A 67 12.99 3.07 -5.45
C MET A 67 14.39 3.58 -5.79
N ILE A 68 14.63 4.03 -7.03
CA ILE A 68 15.90 4.66 -7.44
C ILE A 68 16.14 5.96 -6.66
N GLU A 69 15.12 6.79 -6.47
CA GLU A 69 15.22 8.02 -5.67
C GLU A 69 15.57 7.72 -4.21
N ALA A 70 14.91 6.74 -3.60
CA ALA A 70 15.21 6.30 -2.23
C ALA A 70 16.66 5.76 -2.12
N GLN A 71 17.11 4.99 -3.11
CA GLN A 71 18.50 4.52 -3.17
C GLN A 71 19.49 5.68 -3.30
N ARG A 72 19.23 6.65 -4.19
CA ARG A 72 20.10 7.82 -4.36
C ARG A 72 20.15 8.69 -3.11
N ALA A 73 19.03 8.89 -2.43
CA ALA A 73 19.01 9.57 -1.14
C ALA A 73 19.86 8.83 -0.10
N TYR A 74 19.76 7.50 -0.03
CA TYR A 74 20.58 6.69 0.87
C TYR A 74 22.09 6.75 0.52
N GLU A 75 22.45 6.67 -0.75
CA GLU A 75 23.83 6.79 -1.23
C GLU A 75 24.41 8.18 -0.91
N MET A 76 23.65 9.25 -1.17
CA MET A 76 24.07 10.62 -0.85
C MET A 76 24.27 10.79 0.65
N ASN A 77 23.33 10.32 1.47
CA ASN A 77 23.44 10.38 2.94
C ASN A 77 24.66 9.60 3.43
N SER A 78 24.88 8.40 2.92
CA SER A 78 26.05 7.58 3.28
C SER A 78 27.36 8.23 2.87
N LYS A 79 27.42 8.86 1.68
CA LYS A 79 28.61 9.57 1.21
C LYS A 79 28.88 10.82 2.05
N ALA A 80 27.83 11.58 2.39
CA ALA A 80 27.95 12.74 3.27
C ALA A 80 28.51 12.33 4.63
N ILE A 81 27.98 11.27 5.26
CA ILE A 81 28.48 10.72 6.52
C ILE A 81 29.96 10.34 6.39
N SER A 82 30.34 9.57 5.37
CA SER A 82 31.74 9.16 5.17
C SER A 82 32.71 10.34 5.00
N THR A 83 32.24 11.42 4.38
CA THR A 83 33.05 12.63 4.15
C THR A 83 33.20 13.42 5.45
N VAL A 84 32.14 13.53 6.24
CA VAL A 84 32.18 14.11 7.59
C VAL A 84 33.12 13.31 8.49
N ASP A 85 33.01 11.98 8.49
CA ASP A 85 33.90 11.11 9.28
C ASP A 85 35.37 11.27 8.88
N SER A 86 35.66 11.39 7.58
CA SER A 86 37.02 11.62 7.07
C SER A 86 37.57 12.99 7.51
N MET A 87 36.74 14.03 7.51
CA MET A 87 37.11 15.38 7.96
C MET A 87 37.30 15.44 9.48
N LEU A 88 36.44 14.76 10.25
CA LEU A 88 36.57 14.63 11.70
C LEU A 88 37.85 13.89 12.07
N GLN A 89 38.16 12.79 11.38
CA GLN A 89 39.40 12.05 11.60
C GLN A 89 40.63 12.93 11.30
N TYR A 90 40.62 13.66 10.19
CA TYR A 90 41.69 14.59 9.83
C TYR A 90 41.90 15.69 10.88
N ALA A 91 40.82 16.31 11.37
CA ALA A 91 40.89 17.34 12.41
C ALA A 91 41.40 16.77 13.76
N SER A 92 41.02 15.54 14.11
CA SER A 92 41.46 14.88 15.35
C SER A 92 42.92 14.40 15.34
N GLN A 93 43.52 14.20 14.16
CA GLN A 93 44.92 13.76 14.02
C GLN A 93 45.92 14.90 13.78
N ASN A 94 45.46 16.07 13.32
CA ASN A 94 46.33 17.21 13.02
C ASN A 94 46.23 18.38 14.03
N LEU A 95 45.38 18.27 15.06
CA LEU A 95 45.44 19.05 16.30
C LEU A 95 45.92 18.16 17.44
#